data_AF-A0A850MN36-F1
#
_entry.id   AF-A0A850MN36-F1
#
_cell.length_a   1.000
_cell.length_b   1.000
_cell.length_c   1.000
_cell.angle_alpha   90.00
_cell.angle_beta   90.00
_cell.angle_gamma   90.00
#
_symmetry.space_group_name_H-M   'P 1'
#
loop_
_entity.id
_entity.type
_entity.pdbx_description
1 polymer ?
#
loop_
_entity_poly.entity_id
_entity_poly.type
_entity_poly.pdbx_seq_one_letter_code
_entity_poly.pdbx_strand_id
1 'polypeptide(L)'
;METKTTVKDELEELIFLTDSCIYISEYIPFGSNHIIAFNDELDSLGAVEGGLLTSLIDKEPRKSTFRVTEELTNVKVMRFDPNDFIQFRANISFENIGGVEQLEDFGVHVDASGRVIYGCQLIELVGKRDKHSLDNLSRVIADLISDSSEVMLNLLSTYQRRLLDLVYFNEPGNRNKFIIITGKKIIPDQKATIYVHEPSYKNELNQIVQQIYYGKDFANGDKCFFGSEGLILISNQLEPYEELLAIIGFFQGLDIFQKNYFSKMFMLWDEVRDARAFVDKSGIDPNAIGEAQVILSRVSAAVVLMTELLQFMQTAVNNITYEFQEIQPLGEIQEEMVEFVQLRDTVKKATTRIEDARLIVEGLKDEIQGVNGMITTLSERQMRQMNEALKDSIASMDEMTRSSERTGVALNILEVVLSGAIAFDILLLFVGQYEWPLLKTWIEGSNLNLLIWATVGITLFFITGWGILKLIKHLEEKSEPNLRVSLKIGSPYNVEKLTEYIESKPVKQQQMVVRAGSRVHEYSWDDDDTSKWLGNEVSISMYIDQMHNMLLAINVNIDSPSKISTKQASKILITELINAGVVSKESENILN
;
A
#
# COMPACT_ATOMS: atom_id res chain seq x y z
N MET A 1 49.02 -17.10 7.92
CA MET A 1 47.97 -16.15 8.35
C MET A 1 48.44 -14.77 7.94
N GLU A 2 48.07 -14.37 6.73
CA GLU A 2 48.35 -13.05 6.19
C GLU A 2 47.47 -12.04 6.93
N THR A 3 48.13 -11.09 7.59
CA THR A 3 47.53 -9.88 8.12
C THR A 3 46.95 -9.08 6.96
N LYS A 4 45.62 -9.01 6.88
CA LYS A 4 44.90 -8.06 6.03
C LYS A 4 45.30 -6.64 6.47
N THR A 5 46.19 -6.01 5.72
CA THR A 5 46.44 -4.57 5.75
C THR A 5 45.22 -3.87 5.17
N THR A 6 44.43 -3.23 6.03
CA THR A 6 43.48 -2.18 5.64
C THR A 6 44.26 -1.02 5.03
N VAL A 7 43.73 -0.50 3.92
CA VAL A 7 44.28 0.53 3.02
C VAL A 7 45.05 1.63 3.76
N LYS A 8 46.38 1.54 3.74
CA LYS A 8 47.27 2.71 3.88
C LYS A 8 47.65 3.13 2.47
N ASP A 9 46.75 3.83 1.80
CA ASP A 9 47.16 4.67 0.67
C ASP A 9 47.97 5.83 1.26
N GLU A 10 49.24 5.95 0.85
CA GLU A 10 50.02 7.16 1.09
C GLU A 10 49.44 8.27 0.20
N LEU A 11 48.38 8.91 0.69
CA LEU A 11 47.76 10.06 0.03
C LEU A 11 48.70 11.26 0.17
N GLU A 12 48.98 11.94 -0.94
CA GLU A 12 49.70 13.20 -0.92
C GLU A 12 48.78 14.28 -0.30
N GLU A 13 48.97 14.57 0.98
CA GLU A 13 48.27 15.66 1.69
C GLU A 13 48.80 17.02 1.19
N LEU A 14 47.97 17.82 0.49
CA LEU A 14 48.42 19.10 -0.11
C LEU A 14 47.92 20.31 0.69
N ILE A 15 46.70 20.26 1.23
CA ILE A 15 46.05 21.35 1.95
C ILE A 15 45.91 21.00 3.42
N PHE A 16 46.35 21.94 4.27
CA PHE A 16 46.18 21.85 5.71
C PHE A 16 45.44 23.07 6.26
N LEU A 17 44.52 22.82 7.19
CA LEU A 17 43.81 23.83 7.95
C LEU A 17 44.30 23.84 9.42
N THR A 18 44.30 25.02 10.03
CA THR A 18 44.62 25.20 11.45
C THR A 18 43.41 25.72 12.22
N ASP A 19 43.19 25.22 13.43
CA ASP A 19 42.05 25.57 14.30
C ASP A 19 40.71 25.43 13.56
N SER A 20 40.43 24.22 13.07
CA SER A 20 39.24 23.96 12.25
C SER A 20 37.99 23.73 13.10
N CYS A 21 36.94 24.50 12.85
CA CYS A 21 35.59 24.21 13.35
C CYS A 21 34.71 23.78 12.18
N ILE A 22 33.96 22.71 12.39
CA ILE A 22 33.03 22.12 11.43
C ILE A 22 31.62 22.44 11.91
N TYR A 23 30.83 23.02 11.02
CA TYR A 23 29.40 23.21 11.20
C TYR A 23 28.66 22.41 10.14
N ILE A 24 27.65 21.67 10.54
CA ILE A 24 26.76 20.94 9.65
C ILE A 24 25.39 21.60 9.77
N SER A 25 24.81 22.00 8.65
CA SER A 25 23.51 22.62 8.61
C SER A 25 22.53 21.72 7.87
N GLU A 26 21.37 21.48 8.48
CA GLU A 26 20.26 20.78 7.86
C GLU A 26 18.94 21.51 8.15
N TYR A 27 17.94 21.23 7.31
CA TYR A 27 16.57 21.67 7.54
C TYR A 27 15.72 20.46 7.97
N ILE A 28 15.07 20.59 9.13
CA ILE A 28 14.08 19.63 9.61
C ILE A 28 12.79 20.40 9.90
N PRO A 29 11.61 19.90 9.50
CA PRO A 29 10.35 20.58 9.78
C PRO A 29 10.09 20.67 11.30
N PHE A 30 10.27 21.87 11.84
CA PHE A 30 9.85 22.27 13.17
C PHE A 30 8.82 23.40 13.09
N GLY A 31 8.16 23.61 14.21
CA GLY A 31 7.32 24.77 14.48
C GLY A 31 7.32 25.02 15.99
N SER A 32 6.81 26.16 16.45
CA SER A 32 6.87 26.51 17.89
C SER A 32 6.28 25.43 18.80
N ASN A 33 5.18 24.80 18.40
CA ASN A 33 4.59 23.68 19.16
C ASN A 33 5.49 22.44 19.21
N HIS A 34 6.25 22.18 18.14
CA HIS A 34 7.23 21.10 18.13
C HIS A 34 8.41 21.43 19.04
N ILE A 35 8.85 22.69 19.11
CA ILE A 35 9.92 23.12 20.03
C ILE A 35 9.46 23.00 21.49
N ILE A 36 8.22 23.35 21.81
CA ILE A 36 7.66 23.14 23.16
C ILE A 36 7.70 21.65 23.50
N ALA A 37 7.16 20.80 22.62
CA ALA A 37 7.14 19.35 22.84
C ALA A 37 8.56 18.77 22.97
N PHE A 38 9.50 19.26 22.16
CA PHE A 38 10.90 18.85 22.20
C PHE A 38 11.60 19.28 23.49
N ASN A 39 11.29 20.47 24.00
CA ASN A 39 11.76 20.92 25.32
C ASN A 39 11.18 20.07 26.46
N ASP A 40 9.92 19.66 26.35
CA ASP A 40 9.29 18.76 27.34
C ASP A 40 9.91 17.36 27.30
N GLU A 41 10.18 16.82 26.10
CA GLU A 41 10.84 15.51 25.91
C GLU A 41 12.27 15.50 26.45
N LEU A 42 12.99 16.62 26.33
CA LEU A 42 14.34 16.78 26.86
C LEU A 42 14.39 17.19 28.34
N ASP A 43 13.23 17.35 28.99
CA ASP A 43 13.08 17.86 30.36
C ASP A 43 13.87 19.16 30.60
N SER A 44 13.89 20.04 29.59
CA SER A 44 14.59 21.33 29.64
C SER A 44 14.10 22.21 30.80
N LEU A 45 12.81 22.10 31.14
CA LEU A 45 12.14 22.85 32.20
C LEU A 45 12.45 22.29 33.61
N GLY A 46 12.71 20.99 33.74
CA GLY A 46 13.03 20.32 35.01
C GLY A 46 14.45 20.59 35.52
N ALA A 47 15.32 21.17 34.68
CA ALA A 47 16.73 21.46 34.98
C ALA A 47 17.53 20.23 35.45
N VAL A 48 17.14 19.03 35.02
CA VAL A 48 17.88 17.80 35.30
C VAL A 48 19.09 17.74 34.35
N GLU A 49 20.29 17.92 34.90
CA GLU A 49 21.53 17.79 34.12
C GLU A 49 21.78 16.31 33.76
N GLY A 50 21.59 15.97 32.47
CA GLY A 50 22.14 14.74 31.87
C GLY A 50 21.17 13.56 31.78
N GLY A 51 20.19 13.67 30.87
CA GLY A 51 19.31 12.57 30.49
C GLY A 51 19.96 11.66 29.44
N LEU A 52 19.92 10.34 29.67
CA LEU A 52 20.24 9.35 28.65
C LEU A 52 19.00 9.13 27.78
N LEU A 53 19.11 9.42 26.49
CA LEU A 53 18.01 9.29 25.55
C LEU A 53 18.26 8.15 24.59
N THR A 54 17.19 7.44 24.25
CA THR A 54 17.25 6.29 23.35
C THR A 54 15.97 6.22 22.55
N SER A 55 16.10 5.90 21.26
CA SER A 55 14.97 5.61 20.38
C SER A 55 14.35 4.23 20.62
N LEU A 56 15.00 3.39 21.44
CA LEU A 56 14.52 2.05 21.74
C LEU A 56 13.30 2.12 22.67
N ILE A 57 12.20 1.54 22.23
CA ILE A 57 10.98 1.40 23.04
C ILE A 57 11.17 0.23 24.00
N ASP A 58 10.96 0.47 25.29
CA ASP A 58 10.88 -0.59 26.28
C ASP A 58 9.65 -1.48 26.02
N LYS A 59 9.90 -2.64 25.42
CA LYS A 59 8.87 -3.66 25.15
C LYS A 59 8.42 -4.40 26.41
N GLU A 60 9.16 -4.27 27.52
CA GLU A 60 8.90 -4.99 28.77
C GLU A 60 9.00 -4.05 30.01
N PRO A 61 8.10 -3.06 30.13
CA PRO A 61 8.14 -2.01 31.18
C PRO A 61 7.96 -2.53 32.61
N ARG A 62 7.78 -3.84 32.79
CA ARG A 62 7.70 -4.50 34.10
C ARG A 62 9.07 -4.89 34.65
N LYS A 63 10.12 -4.90 33.83
CA LYS A 63 11.48 -5.21 34.27
C LYS A 63 12.11 -3.95 34.87
N SER A 64 12.91 -4.12 35.92
CA SER A 64 13.62 -3.01 36.58
C SER A 64 14.86 -2.54 35.82
N THR A 65 15.20 -3.18 34.70
CA THR A 65 16.39 -2.88 33.91
C THR A 65 16.02 -2.86 32.43
N PHE A 66 16.23 -1.72 31.80
CA PHE A 66 16.18 -1.58 30.35
C PHE A 66 17.61 -1.74 29.81
N ARG A 67 17.87 -2.85 29.10
CA ARG A 67 19.19 -3.10 28.50
C ARG A 67 19.22 -2.52 27.09
N VAL A 68 20.13 -1.57 26.89
CA VAL A 68 20.40 -0.92 25.61
C VAL A 68 21.82 -1.33 25.19
N THR A 69 22.06 -1.48 23.89
CA THR A 69 23.42 -1.55 23.32
C THR A 69 24.15 -0.23 23.58
N GLU A 70 25.48 -0.23 23.68
CA GLU A 70 26.28 0.86 24.27
C GLU A 70 26.26 2.22 23.51
N GLU A 71 25.51 2.31 22.40
CA GLU A 71 25.29 3.53 21.61
C GLU A 71 24.19 4.41 22.26
N LEU A 72 24.47 4.97 23.43
CA LEU A 72 23.60 5.93 24.09
C LEU A 72 24.02 7.36 23.72
N THR A 73 23.06 8.18 23.30
CA THR A 73 23.26 9.62 23.16
C THR A 73 22.98 10.28 24.50
N ASN A 74 24.00 10.86 25.12
CA ASN A 74 23.84 11.67 26.33
C ASN A 74 23.60 13.12 25.93
N VAL A 75 22.48 13.69 26.37
CA VAL A 75 22.10 15.07 26.02
C VAL A 75 22.14 15.97 27.24
N LYS A 76 22.86 17.09 27.12
CA LYS A 76 22.89 18.16 28.11
C LYS A 76 22.35 19.46 27.51
N VAL A 77 21.18 19.88 27.94
CA VAL A 77 20.60 21.17 27.54
C VAL A 77 21.46 22.32 28.09
N MET A 78 21.84 23.25 27.22
CA MET A 78 22.70 24.39 27.56
C MET A 78 21.90 25.68 27.66
N ARG A 79 21.02 25.93 26.70
CA ARG A 79 20.16 27.12 26.62
C ARG A 79 18.90 26.78 25.85
N PHE A 80 17.77 27.35 26.23
CA PHE A 80 16.54 27.19 25.47
C PHE A 80 15.64 28.41 25.64
N ASP A 81 14.82 28.65 24.64
CA ASP A 81 13.57 29.41 24.72
C ASP A 81 12.43 28.41 24.47
N PRO A 82 11.46 28.28 25.39
CA PRO A 82 10.37 27.32 25.24
C PRO A 82 9.64 27.37 23.89
N ASN A 83 9.55 28.54 23.26
CA ASN A 83 8.75 28.73 22.04
C ASN A 83 9.58 28.83 20.76
N ASP A 84 10.86 29.14 20.87
CA ASP A 84 11.67 29.58 19.74
C ASP A 84 12.84 28.64 19.44
N PHE A 85 13.66 28.29 20.43
CA PHE A 85 14.84 27.48 20.15
C PHE A 85 15.32 26.65 21.33
N ILE A 86 16.17 25.67 21.03
CA ILE A 86 16.91 24.89 22.00
C ILE A 86 18.36 24.73 21.54
N GLN A 87 19.27 24.76 22.51
CA GLN A 87 20.69 24.51 22.35
C GLN A 87 21.10 23.46 23.37
N PHE A 88 21.67 22.37 22.89
CA PHE A 88 22.10 21.28 23.73
C PHE A 88 23.41 20.70 23.23
N ARG A 89 24.06 19.94 24.09
CA ARG A 89 25.27 19.20 23.82
C ARG A 89 24.93 17.73 23.74
N ALA A 90 25.30 17.06 22.66
CA ALA A 90 25.09 15.64 22.47
C ALA A 90 26.44 14.91 22.43
N ASN A 91 26.66 14.05 23.41
CA ASN A 91 27.82 13.18 23.48
C ASN A 91 27.43 11.78 22.99
N ILE A 92 28.18 11.26 22.02
CA ILE A 92 28.00 9.91 21.51
C ILE A 92 29.14 9.05 22.04
N SER A 93 28.80 8.06 22.86
CA SER A 93 29.77 7.09 23.36
C SER A 93 29.86 5.91 22.41
N PHE A 94 31.01 5.75 21.76
CA PHE A 94 31.33 4.57 20.94
C PHE A 94 32.18 3.57 21.71
N GLU A 95 32.04 2.28 21.40
CA GLU A 95 32.98 1.26 21.88
C GLU A 95 34.38 1.51 21.27
N ASN A 96 35.43 1.36 22.08
CA ASN A 96 36.82 1.48 21.62
C ASN A 96 37.17 0.34 20.64
N ILE A 97 36.89 0.50 19.35
CA ILE A 97 37.24 -0.47 18.32
C ILE A 97 38.70 -0.25 17.91
N GLY A 98 39.56 -1.25 18.17
CA GLY A 98 40.94 -1.25 17.68
C GLY A 98 41.91 -0.28 18.39
N GLY A 99 41.55 0.24 19.57
CA GLY A 99 42.40 1.13 20.37
C GLY A 99 42.43 2.59 19.90
N VAL A 100 41.51 2.99 19.01
CA VAL A 100 41.23 4.38 18.68
C VAL A 100 40.12 4.86 19.59
N GLU A 101 40.40 5.87 20.42
CA GLU A 101 39.40 6.52 21.27
C GLU A 101 38.76 7.65 20.45
N GLN A 102 37.49 7.49 20.08
CA GLN A 102 36.69 8.49 19.36
C GLN A 102 35.82 9.23 20.37
N LEU A 103 36.14 10.50 20.61
CA LEU A 103 35.38 11.37 21.50
C LEU A 103 34.67 12.42 20.65
N GLU A 104 33.36 12.26 20.48
CA GLU A 104 32.52 13.18 19.73
C GLU A 104 31.51 13.89 20.64
N ASP A 105 31.56 15.21 20.58
CA ASP A 105 30.71 16.09 21.37
C ASP A 105 30.13 17.17 20.45
N PHE A 106 28.86 17.03 20.10
CA PHE A 106 28.15 17.94 19.22
C PHE A 106 27.51 19.07 20.01
N GLY A 107 27.77 20.31 19.63
CA GLY A 107 26.89 21.43 19.97
C GLY A 107 25.74 21.50 18.97
N VAL A 108 24.50 21.29 19.41
CA VAL A 108 23.33 21.28 18.53
C VAL A 108 22.45 22.48 18.84
N HIS A 109 22.05 23.21 17.80
CA HIS A 109 21.05 24.26 17.85
C HIS A 109 19.87 23.88 16.96
N VAL A 110 18.67 23.96 17.50
CA VAL A 110 17.41 23.73 16.78
C VAL A 110 16.47 24.89 17.06
N ASP A 111 15.87 25.47 16.03
CA ASP A 111 14.87 26.54 16.17
C ASP A 111 13.49 26.19 15.58
N ALA A 112 12.51 27.02 15.90
CA ALA A 112 11.12 26.88 15.45
C ALA A 112 10.97 27.06 13.93
N SER A 113 11.95 27.64 13.27
CA SER A 113 12.01 27.73 11.80
C SER A 113 12.55 26.44 11.17
N GLY A 114 12.96 25.45 11.97
CA GLY A 114 13.48 24.18 11.46
C GLY A 114 14.94 24.23 11.03
N ARG A 115 15.67 25.29 11.39
CA ARG A 115 17.11 25.36 11.23
C ARG A 115 17.75 24.45 12.28
N VAL A 116 18.56 23.50 11.82
CA VAL A 116 19.35 22.63 12.69
C VAL A 116 20.81 22.82 12.34
N ILE A 117 21.60 23.27 13.32
CA ILE A 117 23.04 23.46 13.17
C ILE A 117 23.75 22.59 14.20
N TYR A 118 24.66 21.76 13.72
CA TYR A 118 25.61 21.01 14.52
C TYR A 118 26.96 21.70 14.44
N GLY A 119 27.59 21.97 15.57
CA GLY A 119 28.93 22.53 15.66
C GLY A 119 29.87 21.56 16.36
N CYS A 120 31.06 21.38 15.79
CA CYS A 120 32.15 20.58 16.34
C CYS A 120 33.47 21.32 16.14
N GLN A 121 34.32 21.30 17.17
CA GLN A 121 35.68 21.80 17.06
C GLN A 121 36.65 20.62 16.96
N LEU A 122 37.49 20.62 15.93
CA LEU A 122 38.50 19.58 15.77
C LEU A 122 39.70 19.88 16.69
N ILE A 123 39.97 19.00 17.65
CA ILE A 123 41.06 19.16 18.62
C ILE A 123 42.31 18.37 18.19
N GLU A 124 42.13 17.10 17.84
CA GLU A 124 43.23 16.20 17.50
C GLU A 124 42.77 15.21 16.43
N LEU A 125 43.56 15.07 15.36
CA LEU A 125 43.28 14.15 14.26
C LEU A 125 44.53 13.32 13.97
N VAL A 126 44.44 12.00 14.13
CA VAL A 126 45.56 11.06 13.89
C VAL A 126 46.85 11.49 14.63
N GLY A 127 46.72 11.93 15.89
CA GLY A 127 47.86 12.39 16.70
C GLY A 127 48.44 13.76 16.34
N LYS A 128 47.84 14.48 15.37
CA LYS A 128 48.22 15.86 15.00
C LYS A 128 47.17 16.85 15.56
N ARG A 129 47.63 17.84 16.32
CA ARG A 129 46.77 18.90 16.89
C ARG A 129 46.74 20.18 16.06
N ASP A 130 47.88 20.58 15.50
CA ASP A 130 48.00 21.95 14.97
C ASP A 130 47.62 22.08 13.49
N LYS A 131 47.71 20.99 12.72
CA LYS A 131 47.48 20.98 11.27
C LYS A 131 46.65 19.77 10.88
N HIS A 132 45.49 20.03 10.32
CA HIS A 132 44.57 19.01 9.86
C HIS A 132 44.60 18.98 8.34
N SER A 133 45.00 17.84 7.76
CA SER A 133 44.90 17.62 6.32
C SER A 133 43.43 17.56 5.92
N LEU A 134 43.11 18.15 4.77
CA LEU A 134 41.76 18.19 4.24
C LEU A 134 41.23 16.79 3.87
N ASP A 135 42.11 15.87 3.43
CA ASP A 135 41.74 14.47 3.16
C ASP A 135 41.28 13.75 4.43
N ASN A 136 42.06 13.85 5.52
CA ASN A 136 41.65 13.27 6.79
C ASN A 136 40.37 13.94 7.35
N LEU A 137 40.22 15.24 7.14
CA LEU A 137 39.03 15.99 7.53
C LEU A 137 37.78 15.49 6.78
N SER A 138 37.90 15.15 5.49
CA SER A 138 36.78 14.64 4.69
C SER A 138 36.20 13.34 5.25
N ARG A 139 37.05 12.46 5.80
CA ARG A 139 36.62 11.20 6.45
C ARG A 139 35.87 11.47 7.75
N VAL A 140 36.41 12.34 8.59
CA VAL A 140 35.74 12.77 9.83
C VAL A 140 34.39 13.39 9.51
N ILE A 141 34.30 14.23 8.47
CA ILE A 141 33.03 14.85 8.07
C ILE A 141 32.01 13.80 7.62
N ALA A 142 32.42 12.75 6.90
CA ALA A 142 31.52 11.67 6.51
C ALA A 142 30.92 10.96 7.72
N ASP A 143 31.73 10.67 8.74
CA ASP A 143 31.28 10.07 10.00
C ASP A 143 30.35 11.04 10.75
N LEU A 144 30.76 12.31 10.93
CA LEU A 144 29.94 13.34 11.58
C LEU A 144 28.56 13.52 10.92
N ILE A 145 28.44 13.38 9.59
CA ILE A 145 27.16 13.47 8.88
C ILE A 145 26.22 12.32 9.26
N SER A 146 26.74 11.09 9.31
CA SER A 146 26.00 9.90 9.74
C SER A 146 25.57 10.02 11.20
N ASP A 147 26.51 10.36 12.07
CA ASP A 147 26.31 10.39 13.52
C ASP A 147 25.36 11.51 13.94
N SER A 148 25.48 12.69 13.34
CA SER A 148 24.50 13.76 13.53
C SER A 148 23.09 13.37 13.05
N SER A 149 22.97 12.53 11.99
CA SER A 149 21.65 12.05 11.53
C SER A 149 21.01 11.13 12.55
N GLU A 150 21.81 10.25 13.15
CA GLU A 150 21.40 9.32 14.19
C GLU A 150 21.00 10.06 15.48
N VAL A 151 21.81 11.02 15.93
CA VAL A 151 21.50 11.86 17.09
C VAL A 151 20.12 12.50 16.94
N MET A 152 19.87 13.21 15.83
CA MET A 152 18.56 13.82 15.66
C MET A 152 17.45 12.79 15.46
N LEU A 153 17.69 11.67 14.79
CA LEU A 153 16.68 10.62 14.67
C LEU A 153 16.23 10.12 16.04
N ASN A 154 17.14 9.99 17.01
CA ASN A 154 16.83 9.56 18.37
C ASN A 154 15.99 10.58 19.14
N LEU A 155 16.15 11.87 18.86
CA LEU A 155 15.48 12.97 19.55
C LEU A 155 14.16 13.40 18.90
N LEU A 156 13.97 13.13 17.61
CA LEU A 156 12.77 13.55 16.90
C LEU A 156 11.53 12.74 17.30
N SER A 157 10.39 13.41 17.33
CA SER A 157 9.08 12.80 17.55
C SER A 157 8.70 11.81 16.43
N THR A 158 7.79 10.88 16.72
CA THR A 158 7.29 9.91 15.71
C THR A 158 6.69 10.60 14.48
N TYR A 159 6.03 11.75 14.67
CA TYR A 159 5.45 12.52 13.58
C TYR A 159 6.55 13.10 12.68
N GLN A 160 7.59 13.73 13.25
CA GLN A 160 8.69 14.29 12.47
C GLN A 160 9.49 13.20 11.74
N ARG A 161 9.71 12.05 12.37
CA ARG A 161 10.34 10.90 11.69
C ARG A 161 9.53 10.48 10.46
N ARG A 162 8.21 10.39 10.58
CA ARG A 162 7.33 10.07 9.44
C ARG A 162 7.40 11.12 8.31
N LEU A 163 7.56 12.40 8.64
CA LEU A 163 7.77 13.46 7.64
C LEU A 163 9.12 13.27 6.91
N LEU A 164 10.18 12.95 7.65
CA LEU A 164 11.49 12.70 7.07
C LEU A 164 11.51 11.41 6.23
N ASP A 165 10.88 10.33 6.69
CA ASP A 165 10.73 9.08 5.94
C ASP A 165 10.09 9.32 4.59
N LEU A 166 9.08 10.21 4.54
CA LEU A 166 8.41 10.56 3.30
C LEU A 166 9.36 11.23 2.30
N VAL A 167 10.11 12.24 2.75
CA VAL A 167 11.01 13.05 1.90
C VAL A 167 12.27 12.27 1.50
N TYR A 168 12.80 11.47 2.41
CA TYR A 168 14.04 10.70 2.25
C TYR A 168 13.77 9.22 1.94
N PHE A 169 12.66 8.89 1.27
CA PHE A 169 12.43 7.57 0.67
C PHE A 169 12.51 6.37 1.64
N ASN A 170 12.11 6.58 2.91
CA ASN A 170 12.24 5.65 4.04
C ASN A 170 13.69 5.37 4.49
N GLU A 171 14.64 6.22 4.09
CA GLU A 171 16.03 6.19 4.54
C GLU A 171 16.41 7.51 5.22
N PRO A 172 15.78 7.86 6.35
CA PRO A 172 16.06 9.12 7.04
C PRO A 172 17.47 9.17 7.64
N GLY A 173 18.24 8.09 7.67
CA GLY A 173 19.65 8.12 8.09
C GLY A 173 20.57 8.77 7.04
N ASN A 174 20.24 8.62 5.76
CA ASN A 174 21.07 9.03 4.62
C ASN A 174 20.77 10.46 4.16
N ARG A 175 20.49 11.39 5.09
CA ARG A 175 20.16 12.78 4.73
C ARG A 175 21.40 13.52 4.28
N ASN A 176 21.33 14.11 3.09
CA ASN A 176 22.31 15.10 2.64
C ASN A 176 22.21 16.36 3.50
N LYS A 177 23.37 16.94 3.86
CA LYS A 177 23.49 18.13 4.71
C LYS A 177 24.48 19.10 4.08
N PHE A 178 24.40 20.38 4.46
CA PHE A 178 25.32 21.39 4.00
C PHE A 178 26.46 21.58 5.01
N ILE A 179 27.70 21.51 4.55
CA ILE A 179 28.89 21.57 5.42
C ILE A 179 29.50 22.97 5.38
N ILE A 180 29.78 23.55 6.54
CA ILE A 180 30.53 24.80 6.67
C ILE A 180 31.77 24.53 7.51
N ILE A 181 32.95 24.75 6.94
CA ILE A 181 34.21 24.64 7.66
C ILE A 181 34.78 26.03 7.83
N THR A 182 35.19 26.31 9.06
CA THR A 182 35.94 27.51 9.38
C THR A 182 37.32 27.13 9.85
N GLY A 183 38.33 27.92 9.51
CA GLY A 183 39.70 27.75 9.99
C GLY A 183 40.44 29.07 10.05
N LYS A 184 41.47 29.16 10.88
CA LYS A 184 42.23 30.41 10.99
C LYS A 184 43.19 30.63 9.83
N LYS A 185 43.83 29.56 9.36
CA LYS A 185 44.81 29.59 8.27
C LYS A 185 44.70 28.36 7.40
N ILE A 186 45.01 28.57 6.12
CA ILE A 186 45.17 27.53 5.11
C ILE A 186 46.64 27.46 4.70
N ILE A 187 47.18 26.25 4.58
CA ILE A 187 48.58 25.99 4.23
C ILE A 187 48.59 25.05 3.02
N PRO A 188 49.33 25.38 1.94
CA PRO A 188 50.19 26.56 1.77
C PRO A 188 49.40 27.86 1.56
N ASP A 189 49.83 28.99 2.13
CA ASP A 189 49.12 30.26 1.92
C ASP A 189 49.26 30.73 0.45
N GLN A 190 48.20 30.56 -0.34
CA GLN A 190 48.12 30.87 -1.77
C GLN A 190 46.82 31.63 -2.04
N LYS A 191 46.77 32.38 -3.15
CA LYS A 191 45.54 33.08 -3.56
C LYS A 191 44.40 32.09 -3.82
N ALA A 192 43.17 32.46 -3.45
CA ALA A 192 41.99 31.61 -3.63
C ALA A 192 41.80 31.14 -5.09
N THR A 193 42.22 31.95 -6.07
CA THR A 193 42.17 31.58 -7.49
C THR A 193 43.04 30.37 -7.84
N ILE A 194 44.20 30.21 -7.20
CA ILE A 194 45.11 29.08 -7.45
C ILE A 194 44.44 27.78 -6.99
N TYR A 195 43.84 27.79 -5.80
CA TYR A 195 43.09 26.67 -5.25
C TYR A 195 41.96 26.16 -6.15
N VAL A 196 41.26 27.07 -6.85
CA VAL A 196 40.13 26.73 -7.73
C VAL A 196 40.58 26.26 -9.12
N HIS A 197 41.72 26.76 -9.61
CA HIS A 197 42.19 26.48 -10.96
C HIS A 197 43.17 25.31 -11.05
N GLU A 198 43.99 25.09 -10.02
CA GLU A 198 44.95 24.00 -10.00
C GLU A 198 44.25 22.67 -9.69
N PRO A 199 44.36 21.64 -10.57
CA PRO A 199 43.60 20.40 -10.41
C PRO A 199 43.84 19.69 -9.07
N SER A 200 45.08 19.70 -8.58
CA SER A 200 45.45 19.00 -7.34
C SER A 200 44.75 19.60 -6.12
N TYR A 201 44.86 20.92 -5.93
CA TYR A 201 44.17 21.63 -4.85
C TYR A 201 42.64 21.60 -5.00
N LYS A 202 42.14 21.74 -6.23
CA LYS A 202 40.71 21.67 -6.50
C LYS A 202 40.13 20.32 -6.12
N ASN A 203 40.84 19.23 -6.43
CA ASN A 203 40.37 17.88 -6.11
C ASN A 203 40.27 17.67 -4.60
N GLU A 204 41.24 18.15 -3.82
CA GLU A 204 41.19 18.04 -2.36
C GLU A 204 40.04 18.87 -1.77
N LEU A 205 39.84 20.11 -2.24
CA LEU A 205 38.69 20.92 -1.83
C LEU A 205 37.35 20.29 -2.21
N ASN A 206 37.26 19.69 -3.40
CA ASN A 206 36.09 18.97 -3.87
C ASN A 206 35.76 17.74 -3.01
N GLN A 207 36.71 17.13 -2.29
CA GLN A 207 36.36 16.03 -1.36
C GLN A 207 35.39 16.48 -0.26
N ILE A 208 35.41 17.77 0.09
CA ILE A 208 34.56 18.34 1.13
C ILE A 208 33.34 19.06 0.53
N VAL A 209 33.57 20.01 -0.38
CA VAL A 209 32.49 20.85 -0.91
C VAL A 209 31.83 20.26 -2.17
N GLN A 210 32.23 19.04 -2.57
CA GLN A 210 31.86 18.31 -3.78
C GLN A 210 32.29 18.99 -5.09
N GLN A 211 31.61 20.08 -5.45
CA GLN A 211 31.94 20.86 -6.63
C GLN A 211 32.10 22.32 -6.25
N ILE A 212 33.35 22.81 -6.25
CA ILE A 212 33.61 24.24 -6.07
C ILE A 212 33.03 25.05 -7.23
N TYR A 213 32.22 26.05 -6.89
CA TYR A 213 31.72 27.05 -7.82
C TYR A 213 32.64 28.26 -7.89
N TYR A 214 33.01 28.80 -6.73
CA TYR A 214 33.78 30.04 -6.62
C TYR A 214 34.78 29.97 -5.47
N GLY A 215 35.90 30.69 -5.61
CA GLY A 215 36.85 30.96 -4.53
C GLY A 215 37.31 32.40 -4.63
N LYS A 216 37.30 33.13 -3.51
CA LYS A 216 37.63 34.56 -3.48
C LYS A 216 38.48 34.89 -2.24
N ASP A 217 39.45 35.76 -2.45
CA ASP A 217 40.16 36.46 -1.38
C ASP A 217 39.38 37.75 -1.05
N PHE A 218 38.95 37.92 0.20
CA PHE A 218 38.23 39.10 0.70
C PHE A 218 39.16 40.27 1.00
N ALA A 219 38.59 41.47 1.12
CA ALA A 219 39.35 42.71 1.31
C ALA A 219 40.23 42.71 2.58
N ASN A 220 39.81 41.98 3.61
CA ASN A 220 40.54 41.82 4.88
C ASN A 220 41.64 40.75 4.84
N GLY A 221 41.81 40.05 3.71
CA GLY A 221 42.77 38.95 3.55
C GLY A 221 42.22 37.56 3.89
N ASP A 222 40.95 37.47 4.28
CA ASP A 222 40.25 36.20 4.48
C ASP A 222 39.98 35.51 3.14
N LYS A 223 39.79 34.20 3.16
CA LYS A 223 39.53 33.41 1.95
C LYS A 223 38.25 32.62 2.10
N CYS A 224 37.41 32.61 1.09
CA CYS A 224 36.19 31.84 1.09
C CYS A 224 36.09 30.99 -0.17
N PHE A 225 35.73 29.72 0.01
CA PHE A 225 35.47 28.77 -1.06
C PHE A 225 34.03 28.29 -0.92
N PHE A 226 33.25 28.44 -1.99
CA PHE A 226 31.84 28.05 -2.01
C PHE A 226 31.62 26.98 -3.08
N GLY A 227 31.05 25.85 -2.67
CA GLY A 227 30.72 24.73 -3.52
C GLY A 227 29.26 24.31 -3.43
N SER A 228 28.94 23.17 -4.04
CA SER A 228 27.58 22.66 -4.14
C SER A 228 27.00 22.18 -2.81
N GLU A 229 27.83 21.57 -1.96
CA GLU A 229 27.39 20.97 -0.69
C GLU A 229 28.17 21.50 0.51
N GLY A 230 29.05 22.49 0.30
CA GLY A 230 29.72 23.13 1.42
C GLY A 230 30.40 24.46 1.14
N LEU A 231 30.86 25.07 2.24
CA LEU A 231 31.54 26.34 2.30
C LEU A 231 32.77 26.22 3.20
N ILE A 232 33.91 26.73 2.74
CA ILE A 232 35.14 26.80 3.55
C ILE A 232 35.52 28.26 3.72
N LEU A 233 35.50 28.75 4.96
CA LEU A 233 35.89 30.11 5.33
C LEU A 233 37.19 30.09 6.12
N ILE A 234 38.20 30.79 5.63
CA ILE A 234 39.49 30.98 6.28
C ILE A 234 39.57 32.40 6.78
N SER A 235 39.46 32.58 8.10
CA SER A 235 39.50 33.89 8.74
C SER A 235 40.12 33.83 10.13
N ASN A 236 40.90 34.86 10.48
CA ASN A 236 41.38 35.03 11.85
C ASN A 236 40.30 35.59 12.81
N GLN A 237 39.21 36.15 12.28
CA GLN A 237 38.12 36.78 13.03
C GLN A 237 36.77 36.27 12.52
N LEU A 238 36.20 35.27 13.21
CA LEU A 238 34.95 34.65 12.80
C LEU A 238 33.69 35.41 13.25
N GLU A 239 33.78 36.20 14.32
CA GLU A 239 32.66 36.93 14.94
C GLU A 239 31.77 37.69 13.92
N PRO A 240 32.31 38.41 12.91
CA PRO A 240 31.47 39.14 11.96
C PRO A 240 30.66 38.23 11.01
N TYR A 241 31.05 36.95 10.88
CA TYR A 241 30.46 36.02 9.94
C TYR A 241 29.45 35.06 10.57
N GLU A 242 29.43 34.90 11.90
CA GLU A 242 28.66 33.83 12.57
C GLU A 242 27.17 33.84 12.21
N GLU A 243 26.51 34.99 12.36
CA GLU A 243 25.08 35.14 12.04
C GLU A 243 24.81 34.88 10.54
N LEU A 244 25.69 35.35 9.65
CA LEU A 244 25.56 35.11 8.22
C LEU A 244 25.78 33.65 7.85
N LEU A 245 26.73 32.97 8.48
CA LEU A 245 26.97 31.54 8.25
C LEU A 245 25.77 30.70 8.67
N ALA A 246 25.10 31.06 9.78
CA ALA A 246 23.85 30.41 10.19
C ALA A 246 22.73 30.59 9.16
N ILE A 247 22.58 31.80 8.60
CA ILE A 247 21.58 32.07 7.55
C ILE A 247 21.92 31.36 6.24
N ILE A 248 23.18 31.40 5.81
CA ILE A 248 23.65 30.70 4.60
C ILE A 248 23.43 29.20 4.77
N GLY A 249 23.83 28.64 5.91
CA GLY A 249 23.64 27.24 6.24
C GLY A 249 22.16 26.83 6.17
N PHE A 250 21.26 27.66 6.69
CA PHE A 250 19.82 27.41 6.60
C PHE A 250 19.33 27.35 5.15
N PHE A 251 19.63 28.36 4.34
CA PHE A 251 19.11 28.39 2.96
C PHE A 251 19.70 27.27 2.09
N GLN A 252 20.95 26.88 2.33
CA GLN A 252 21.55 25.74 1.63
C GLN A 252 21.00 24.40 2.12
N GLY A 253 20.80 24.23 3.43
CA GLY A 253 20.14 23.04 3.99
C GLY A 253 18.69 22.91 3.50
N LEU A 254 17.97 24.02 3.41
CA LEU A 254 16.62 24.07 2.83
C LEU A 254 16.62 23.76 1.34
N ASP A 255 17.60 24.24 0.57
CA ASP A 255 17.72 23.92 -0.86
C ASP A 255 17.88 22.41 -1.10
N ILE A 256 18.72 21.75 -0.29
CA ILE A 256 18.89 20.30 -0.29
C ILE A 256 17.57 19.60 0.03
N PHE A 257 16.87 20.04 1.09
CA PHE A 257 15.58 19.48 1.48
C PHE A 257 14.52 19.65 0.37
N GLN A 258 14.45 20.83 -0.24
CA GLN A 258 13.53 21.12 -1.34
C GLN A 258 13.77 20.23 -2.57
N LYS A 259 15.03 19.90 -2.89
CA LYS A 259 15.36 18.98 -3.99
C LYS A 259 14.80 17.58 -3.74
N ASN A 260 14.94 17.07 -2.51
CA ASN A 260 14.40 15.76 -2.12
C ASN A 260 12.86 15.78 -2.08
N TYR A 261 12.28 16.83 -1.50
CA TYR A 261 10.84 17.06 -1.48
C TYR A 261 10.24 17.05 -2.90
N PHE A 262 10.86 17.76 -3.84
CA PHE A 262 10.41 17.82 -5.23
C PHE A 262 10.53 16.47 -5.94
N SER A 263 11.63 15.75 -5.71
CA SER A 263 11.82 14.39 -6.22
C SER A 263 10.73 13.45 -5.69
N LYS A 264 10.34 13.61 -4.41
CA LYS A 264 9.25 12.84 -3.81
C LYS A 264 7.90 13.13 -4.48
N MET A 265 7.59 14.40 -4.73
CA MET A 265 6.35 14.78 -5.41
C MET A 265 6.21 14.12 -6.79
N PHE A 266 7.28 14.06 -7.58
CA PHE A 266 7.21 13.44 -8.90
C PHE A 266 6.93 11.95 -8.86
N MET A 267 7.52 11.20 -7.91
CA MET A 267 7.18 9.79 -7.80
C MET A 267 5.71 9.60 -7.37
N LEU A 268 5.20 10.45 -6.46
CA LEU A 268 3.78 10.39 -6.10
C LEU A 268 2.89 10.66 -7.31
N TRP A 269 3.29 11.59 -8.18
CA TRP A 269 2.61 11.84 -9.45
C TRP A 269 2.60 10.60 -10.36
N ASP A 270 3.73 9.92 -10.49
CA ASP A 270 3.82 8.67 -11.25
C ASP A 270 2.93 7.56 -10.63
N GLU A 271 2.89 7.43 -9.29
CA GLU A 271 2.00 6.49 -8.61
C GLU A 271 0.50 6.77 -8.90
N VAL A 272 0.10 8.04 -8.98
CA VAL A 272 -1.28 8.40 -9.38
C VAL A 272 -1.55 8.04 -10.84
N ARG A 273 -0.57 8.24 -11.73
CA ARG A 273 -0.68 7.82 -13.13
C ARG A 273 -0.85 6.30 -13.24
N ASP A 274 -0.12 5.55 -12.42
CA ASP A 274 -0.25 4.09 -12.38
C ASP A 274 -1.64 3.67 -11.88
N ALA A 275 -2.16 4.30 -10.83
CA ALA A 275 -3.54 4.09 -10.37
C ALA A 275 -4.56 4.35 -11.48
N ARG A 276 -4.38 5.43 -12.25
CA ARG A 276 -5.22 5.74 -13.41
C ARG A 276 -5.14 4.66 -14.50
N ALA A 277 -3.95 4.12 -14.76
CA ALA A 277 -3.79 3.03 -15.72
C ALA A 277 -4.51 1.73 -15.28
N PHE A 278 -4.58 1.44 -13.97
CA PHE A 278 -5.41 0.35 -13.45
C PHE A 278 -6.91 0.62 -13.66
N VAL A 279 -7.35 1.86 -13.41
CA VAL A 279 -8.73 2.30 -13.65
C VAL A 279 -9.13 2.10 -15.12
N ASP A 280 -8.26 2.44 -16.07
CA ASP A 280 -8.52 2.23 -17.50
C ASP A 280 -8.64 0.74 -17.88
N LYS A 281 -7.94 -0.15 -17.17
CA LYS A 281 -7.99 -1.61 -17.37
C LYS A 281 -9.16 -2.29 -16.65
N SER A 282 -9.95 -1.57 -15.84
CA SER A 282 -11.07 -2.12 -15.05
C SER A 282 -12.19 -2.77 -15.86
N GLY A 283 -12.27 -2.49 -17.17
CA GLY A 283 -13.19 -3.18 -18.07
C GLY A 283 -12.80 -4.64 -18.36
N ILE A 284 -11.55 -5.03 -18.08
CA ILE A 284 -10.99 -6.36 -18.33
C ILE A 284 -10.75 -7.10 -17.00
N ASP A 285 -10.27 -6.39 -15.98
CA ASP A 285 -9.95 -6.96 -14.67
C ASP A 285 -10.87 -6.40 -13.56
N PRO A 286 -11.70 -7.25 -12.90
CA PRO A 286 -12.54 -6.85 -11.78
C PRO A 286 -11.76 -6.34 -10.56
N ASN A 287 -10.52 -6.79 -10.36
CA ASN A 287 -9.71 -6.45 -9.18
C ASN A 287 -8.97 -5.12 -9.33
N ALA A 288 -8.81 -4.61 -10.55
CA ALA A 288 -8.06 -3.39 -10.84
C ALA A 288 -8.61 -2.14 -10.10
N ILE A 289 -9.91 -2.09 -9.81
CA ILE A 289 -10.50 -1.01 -9.02
C ILE A 289 -10.01 -1.04 -7.56
N GLY A 290 -9.90 -2.24 -6.97
CA GLY A 290 -9.41 -2.41 -5.61
C GLY A 290 -7.93 -2.03 -5.51
N GLU A 291 -7.11 -2.45 -6.47
CA GLU A 291 -5.68 -2.08 -6.53
C GLU A 291 -5.50 -0.56 -6.67
N ALA A 292 -6.25 0.08 -7.57
CA ALA A 292 -6.22 1.52 -7.74
C ALA A 292 -6.62 2.27 -6.45
N GLN A 293 -7.62 1.79 -5.71
CA GLN A 293 -8.03 2.36 -4.42
C GLN A 293 -6.92 2.27 -3.36
N VAL A 294 -6.20 1.15 -3.28
CA VAL A 294 -5.09 0.98 -2.34
C VAL A 294 -3.97 1.97 -2.64
N ILE A 295 -3.58 2.11 -3.92
CA ILE A 295 -2.56 3.08 -4.34
C ILE A 295 -3.00 4.50 -4.00
N LEU A 296 -4.20 4.92 -4.41
CA LEU A 296 -4.69 6.28 -4.15
C LEU A 296 -4.82 6.59 -2.66
N SER A 297 -5.22 5.62 -1.83
CA SER A 297 -5.30 5.81 -0.38
C SER A 297 -3.93 6.09 0.21
N ARG A 298 -2.89 5.34 -0.20
CA ARG A 298 -1.51 5.56 0.22
C ARG A 298 -0.99 6.92 -0.25
N VAL A 299 -1.17 7.23 -1.54
CA VAL A 299 -0.68 8.49 -2.12
C VAL A 299 -1.41 9.69 -1.52
N SER A 300 -2.73 9.60 -1.30
CA SER A 300 -3.50 10.67 -0.66
C SER A 300 -2.97 10.99 0.73
N ALA A 301 -2.66 9.96 1.54
CA ALA A 301 -2.06 10.17 2.86
C ALA A 301 -0.67 10.84 2.76
N ALA A 302 0.14 10.47 1.76
CA ALA A 302 1.43 11.11 1.51
C ALA A 302 1.28 12.58 1.08
N VAL A 303 0.34 12.90 0.19
CA VAL A 303 0.11 14.28 -0.30
C VAL A 303 -0.37 15.22 0.82
N VAL A 304 -1.13 14.71 1.80
CA VAL A 304 -1.49 15.49 2.99
C VAL A 304 -0.23 15.93 3.75
N LEU A 305 0.68 14.98 4.04
CA LEU A 305 1.94 15.28 4.73
C LEU A 305 2.86 16.20 3.89
N MET A 306 2.88 16.04 2.57
CA MET A 306 3.62 16.96 1.68
C MET A 306 3.07 18.39 1.77
N THR A 307 1.74 18.54 1.85
CA THR A 307 1.11 19.86 2.02
C THR A 307 1.53 20.52 3.35
N GLU A 308 1.61 19.73 4.43
CA GLU A 308 2.07 20.22 5.73
C GLU A 308 3.55 20.64 5.69
N LEU A 309 4.41 19.82 5.08
CA LEU A 309 5.83 20.13 4.86
C LEU A 309 6.05 21.44 4.11
N LEU A 310 5.22 21.68 3.10
CA LEU A 310 5.27 22.92 2.34
C LEU A 310 4.97 24.15 3.21
N GLN A 311 4.00 24.03 4.12
CA GLN A 311 3.67 25.11 5.06
C GLN A 311 4.84 25.37 6.02
N PHE A 312 5.47 24.31 6.56
CA PHE A 312 6.67 24.47 7.38
C PHE A 312 7.80 25.19 6.63
N MET A 313 8.06 24.82 5.38
CA MET A 313 9.09 25.48 4.55
C MET A 313 8.75 26.95 4.29
N GLN A 314 7.49 27.27 4.02
CA GLN A 314 7.05 28.63 3.76
C GLN A 314 7.21 29.52 5.00
N THR A 315 6.77 29.04 6.17
CA THR A 315 6.96 29.74 7.44
C THR A 315 8.44 29.92 7.76
N ALA A 316 9.25 28.88 7.59
CA ALA A 316 10.69 28.92 7.84
C ALA A 316 11.41 29.97 6.98
N VAL A 317 11.15 29.99 5.67
CA VAL A 317 11.74 30.98 4.77
C VAL A 317 11.33 32.40 5.16
N ASN A 318 10.07 32.62 5.51
CA ASN A 318 9.60 33.95 5.92
C ASN A 318 10.32 34.43 7.20
N ASN A 319 10.46 33.55 8.19
CA ASN A 319 11.13 33.87 9.45
C ASN A 319 12.61 34.20 9.26
N ILE A 320 13.36 33.34 8.56
CA ILE A 320 14.81 33.57 8.35
C ILE A 320 15.06 34.72 7.37
N THR A 321 14.14 34.99 6.44
CA THR A 321 14.20 36.19 5.59
C THR A 321 14.04 37.46 6.43
N TYR A 322 13.16 37.43 7.44
CA TYR A 322 13.01 38.53 8.38
C TYR A 322 14.27 38.71 9.24
N GLU A 323 14.84 37.61 9.78
CA GLU A 323 16.13 37.62 10.49
C GLU A 323 17.24 38.27 9.63
N PHE A 324 17.36 37.89 8.36
CA PHE A 324 18.33 38.48 7.44
C PHE A 324 18.11 39.97 7.17
N GLN A 325 16.86 40.45 7.26
CA GLN A 325 16.54 41.87 7.12
C GLN A 325 16.88 42.66 8.39
N GLU A 326 16.72 42.07 9.57
CA GLU A 326 17.04 42.72 10.85
C GLU A 326 18.54 42.96 11.06
N ILE A 327 19.40 42.12 10.48
CA ILE A 327 20.86 42.28 10.55
C ILE A 327 21.34 43.49 9.73
N GLN A 328 20.50 44.08 8.87
CA GLN A 328 20.88 45.23 8.05
C GLN A 328 20.94 46.55 8.88
N PRO A 329 21.91 47.45 8.62
CA PRO A 329 22.90 47.40 7.55
C PRO A 329 24.10 46.50 7.88
N LEU A 330 24.54 45.73 6.89
CA LEU A 330 25.73 44.89 6.98
C LEU A 330 27.02 45.71 6.95
N GLY A 331 28.06 45.22 7.63
CA GLY A 331 29.42 45.72 7.47
C GLY A 331 29.99 45.42 6.08
N GLU A 332 31.09 46.09 5.70
CA GLU A 332 31.72 45.93 4.37
C GLU A 332 32.08 44.46 4.06
N ILE A 333 32.66 43.76 5.04
CA ILE A 333 33.07 42.36 4.94
C ILE A 333 31.85 41.43 4.82
N GLN A 334 30.79 41.72 5.56
CA GLN A 334 29.55 40.98 5.55
C GLN A 334 28.83 41.12 4.19
N GLU A 335 28.78 42.33 3.63
CA GLU A 335 28.22 42.56 2.30
C GLU A 335 29.03 41.85 1.21
N GLU A 336 30.37 41.84 1.34
CA GLU A 336 31.24 41.09 0.41
C GLU A 336 30.93 39.58 0.41
N MET A 337 30.65 38.98 1.58
CA MET A 337 30.24 37.59 1.71
C MET A 337 28.85 37.33 1.11
N VAL A 338 27.89 38.23 1.36
CA VAL A 338 26.53 38.15 0.82
C VAL A 338 26.52 38.20 -0.71
N GLU A 339 27.36 39.05 -1.32
CA GLU A 339 27.53 39.12 -2.76
C GLU A 339 28.22 37.86 -3.30
N PHE A 340 29.27 37.39 -2.62
CA PHE A 340 30.02 36.20 -3.02
C PHE A 340 29.16 34.93 -3.09
N VAL A 341 28.34 34.68 -2.05
CA VAL A 341 27.43 33.51 -1.99
C VAL A 341 26.12 33.76 -2.74
N GLN A 342 25.90 34.97 -3.25
CA GLN A 342 24.63 35.38 -3.88
C GLN A 342 23.43 35.13 -2.97
N LEU A 343 23.56 35.43 -1.67
CA LEU A 343 22.56 35.08 -0.66
C LEU A 343 21.21 35.72 -0.98
N ARG A 344 21.19 36.99 -1.42
CA ARG A 344 19.95 37.71 -1.79
C ARG A 344 19.18 37.02 -2.92
N ASP A 345 19.89 36.43 -3.88
CA ASP A 345 19.26 35.66 -4.96
C ASP A 345 18.83 34.28 -4.49
N THR A 346 19.59 33.65 -3.60
CA THR A 346 19.25 32.37 -2.97
C THR A 346 17.95 32.47 -2.19
N VAL A 347 17.79 33.51 -1.37
CA VAL A 347 16.54 33.78 -0.62
C VAL A 347 15.35 33.89 -1.57
N LYS A 348 15.46 34.74 -2.62
CA LYS A 348 14.39 34.91 -3.61
C LYS A 348 14.04 33.61 -4.32
N LYS A 349 15.05 32.85 -4.76
CA LYS A 349 14.86 31.57 -5.45
C LYS A 349 14.20 30.54 -4.53
N ALA A 350 14.56 30.49 -3.25
CA ALA A 350 13.96 29.58 -2.27
C ALA A 350 12.46 29.88 -2.11
N THR A 351 12.07 31.15 -1.99
CA THR A 351 10.66 31.55 -1.92
C THR A 351 9.89 31.17 -3.18
N THR A 352 10.41 31.51 -4.37
CA THR A 352 9.76 31.17 -5.64
C THR A 352 9.58 29.66 -5.81
N ARG A 353 10.59 28.86 -5.46
CA ARG A 353 10.51 27.39 -5.57
C ARG A 353 9.48 26.77 -4.63
N ILE A 354 9.27 27.34 -3.45
CA ILE A 354 8.20 26.91 -2.53
C ILE A 354 6.84 27.22 -3.14
N GLU A 355 6.64 28.40 -3.72
CA GLU A 355 5.38 28.74 -4.38
C GLU A 355 5.12 27.85 -5.61
N ASP A 356 6.14 27.58 -6.42
CA ASP A 356 6.01 26.66 -7.55
C ASP A 356 5.66 25.24 -7.08
N ALA A 357 6.30 24.77 -5.99
CA ALA A 357 5.98 23.48 -5.38
C ALA A 357 4.54 23.42 -4.86
N ARG A 358 3.99 24.53 -4.35
CA ARG A 358 2.57 24.64 -3.94
C ARG A 358 1.62 24.30 -5.06
N LEU A 359 1.85 24.89 -6.24
CA LEU A 359 1.02 24.66 -7.42
C LEU A 359 1.03 23.19 -7.85
N ILE A 360 2.18 22.52 -7.71
CA ILE A 360 2.33 21.10 -8.08
C ILE A 360 1.60 20.20 -7.08
N VAL A 361 1.71 20.45 -5.77
CA VAL A 361 0.96 19.70 -4.75
C VAL A 361 -0.55 19.86 -4.95
N GLU A 362 -1.01 21.09 -5.22
CA GLU A 362 -2.41 21.36 -5.52
C GLU A 362 -2.88 20.59 -6.76
N GLY A 363 -2.11 20.62 -7.84
CA GLY A 363 -2.40 19.83 -9.04
C GLY A 363 -2.43 18.32 -8.80
N LEU A 364 -1.53 17.81 -7.95
CA LEU A 364 -1.51 16.38 -7.58
C LEU A 364 -2.75 16.00 -6.76
N LYS A 365 -3.18 16.87 -5.85
CA LYS A 365 -4.41 16.68 -5.07
C LYS A 365 -5.63 16.64 -5.99
N ASP A 366 -5.70 17.53 -6.98
CA ASP A 366 -6.79 17.57 -7.95
C ASP A 366 -6.81 16.30 -8.83
N GLU A 367 -5.65 15.82 -9.28
CA GLU A 367 -5.56 14.57 -10.04
C GLU A 367 -6.03 13.36 -9.20
N ILE A 368 -5.62 13.27 -7.93
CA ILE A 368 -6.09 12.22 -7.00
C ILE A 368 -7.62 12.26 -6.86
N GLN A 369 -8.21 13.46 -6.72
CA GLN A 369 -9.67 13.62 -6.66
C GLN A 369 -10.33 13.18 -7.97
N GLY A 370 -9.72 13.51 -9.11
CA GLY A 370 -10.17 13.06 -10.43
C GLY A 370 -10.21 11.55 -10.56
N VAL A 371 -9.11 10.85 -10.24
CA VAL A 371 -9.03 9.38 -10.33
C VAL A 371 -9.99 8.72 -9.31
N ASN A 372 -10.10 9.26 -8.09
CA ASN A 372 -11.09 8.78 -7.12
C ASN A 372 -12.53 8.90 -7.65
N GLY A 373 -12.88 10.00 -8.32
CA GLY A 373 -14.19 10.16 -8.96
C GLY A 373 -14.44 9.14 -10.09
N MET A 374 -13.41 8.75 -10.83
CA MET A 374 -13.52 7.69 -11.85
C MET A 374 -13.76 6.33 -11.18
N ILE A 375 -13.02 6.01 -10.13
CA ILE A 375 -13.16 4.78 -9.36
C ILE A 375 -14.58 4.63 -8.79
N THR A 376 -15.13 5.67 -8.17
CA THR A 376 -16.49 5.62 -7.62
C THR A 376 -17.52 5.39 -8.71
N THR A 377 -17.40 6.12 -9.83
CA THR A 377 -18.30 5.97 -10.99
C THR A 377 -18.25 4.55 -11.58
N LEU A 378 -17.06 3.96 -11.71
CA LEU A 378 -16.88 2.60 -12.22
C LEU A 378 -17.41 1.55 -11.25
N SER A 379 -17.15 1.72 -9.95
CA SER A 379 -17.68 0.84 -8.90
C SER A 379 -19.22 0.85 -8.90
N GLU A 380 -19.83 2.03 -9.01
CA GLU A 380 -21.29 2.15 -9.16
C GLU A 380 -21.82 1.46 -10.42
N ARG A 381 -21.09 1.57 -11.53
CA ARG A 381 -21.47 0.91 -12.79
C ARG A 381 -21.40 -0.61 -12.66
N GLN A 382 -20.35 -1.16 -12.06
CA GLN A 382 -20.23 -2.60 -11.81
C GLN A 382 -21.34 -3.10 -10.88
N MET A 383 -21.64 -2.37 -9.80
CA MET A 383 -22.74 -2.68 -8.88
C MET A 383 -24.10 -2.67 -9.60
N ARG A 384 -24.34 -1.71 -10.49
CA ARG A 384 -25.56 -1.66 -11.31
C ARG A 384 -25.68 -2.88 -12.23
N GLN A 385 -24.61 -3.20 -12.96
CA GLN A 385 -24.57 -4.38 -13.83
C GLN A 385 -24.82 -5.68 -13.07
N MET A 386 -24.22 -5.82 -11.89
CA MET A 386 -24.46 -6.98 -11.02
C MET A 386 -25.92 -7.06 -10.56
N ASN A 387 -26.51 -5.93 -10.17
CA ASN A 387 -27.93 -5.88 -9.76
C ASN A 387 -28.89 -6.19 -10.92
N GLU A 388 -28.59 -5.72 -12.14
CA GLU A 388 -29.36 -6.07 -13.34
C GLU A 388 -29.25 -7.57 -13.64
N ALA A 389 -28.04 -8.13 -13.62
CA ALA A 389 -27.84 -9.56 -13.82
C ALA A 389 -28.55 -10.41 -12.76
N LEU A 390 -28.57 -9.97 -11.50
CA LEU A 390 -29.33 -10.62 -10.43
C LEU A 390 -30.84 -10.55 -10.68
N LYS A 391 -31.36 -9.40 -11.12
CA LYS A 391 -32.78 -9.26 -11.47
C LYS A 391 -33.18 -10.17 -12.63
N ASP A 392 -32.36 -10.23 -13.68
CA ASP A 392 -32.61 -11.11 -14.83
C ASP A 392 -32.58 -12.58 -14.42
N SER A 393 -31.62 -12.97 -13.57
CA SER A 393 -31.56 -14.32 -13.01
C SER A 393 -32.79 -14.66 -12.17
N ILE A 394 -33.26 -13.73 -11.32
CA ILE A 394 -34.47 -13.92 -10.51
C ILE A 394 -35.71 -14.03 -11.40
N ALA A 395 -35.83 -13.19 -12.42
CA ALA A 395 -36.94 -13.22 -13.37
C ALA A 395 -36.97 -14.55 -14.15
N SER A 396 -35.81 -15.02 -14.62
CA SER A 396 -35.69 -16.32 -15.27
C SER A 396 -36.05 -17.48 -14.32
N MET A 397 -35.65 -17.40 -13.05
CA MET A 397 -36.05 -18.38 -12.03
C MET A 397 -37.57 -18.36 -11.78
N ASP A 398 -38.21 -17.18 -11.68
CA ASP A 398 -39.67 -17.06 -11.54
C ASP A 398 -40.40 -17.68 -12.74
N GLU A 399 -39.96 -17.37 -13.96
CA GLU A 399 -40.53 -17.97 -15.17
C GLU A 399 -40.36 -19.50 -15.20
N MET A 400 -39.18 -20.01 -14.81
CA MET A 400 -38.95 -21.45 -14.69
C MET A 400 -39.89 -22.08 -13.67
N THR A 401 -40.09 -21.47 -12.50
CA THR A 401 -41.02 -21.98 -11.48
C THR A 401 -42.46 -21.98 -11.97
N ARG A 402 -42.92 -20.90 -12.62
CA ARG A 402 -44.28 -20.84 -13.20
C ARG A 402 -44.48 -21.86 -14.32
N SER A 403 -43.46 -22.08 -15.15
CA SER A 403 -43.50 -23.13 -16.18
C SER A 403 -43.60 -24.52 -15.56
N SER A 404 -42.84 -24.78 -14.49
CA SER A 404 -42.92 -26.02 -13.72
C SER A 404 -44.30 -26.23 -13.11
N GLU A 405 -44.90 -25.19 -12.51
CA GLU A 405 -46.27 -25.24 -11.97
C GLU A 405 -47.30 -25.55 -13.07
N ARG A 406 -47.22 -24.88 -14.22
CA ARG A 406 -48.13 -25.13 -15.36
C ARG A 406 -47.99 -26.56 -15.88
N THR A 407 -46.77 -27.07 -15.94
CA THR A 407 -46.50 -28.45 -16.37
C THR A 407 -47.07 -29.44 -15.37
N GLY A 408 -46.92 -29.18 -14.06
CA GLY A 408 -47.55 -29.97 -13.00
C GLY A 408 -49.08 -29.99 -13.10
N VAL A 409 -49.71 -28.84 -13.35
CA VAL A 409 -51.17 -28.76 -13.56
C VAL A 409 -51.61 -29.56 -14.79
N ALA A 410 -50.88 -29.45 -15.90
CA ALA A 410 -51.20 -30.22 -17.11
C ALA A 410 -51.09 -31.73 -16.89
N LEU A 411 -50.08 -32.17 -16.12
CA LEU A 411 -49.90 -33.57 -15.74
C LEU A 411 -51.09 -34.05 -14.89
N ASN A 412 -51.49 -33.29 -13.87
CA ASN A 412 -52.65 -33.61 -13.04
C ASN A 412 -53.95 -33.74 -13.85
N ILE A 413 -54.15 -32.92 -14.88
CA ILE A 413 -55.31 -33.03 -15.77
C ILE A 413 -55.26 -34.32 -16.60
N LEU A 414 -54.09 -34.65 -17.16
CA LEU A 414 -53.90 -35.88 -17.94
C LEU A 414 -54.16 -37.13 -17.09
N GLU A 415 -53.72 -37.12 -15.84
CA GLU A 415 -53.93 -38.20 -14.88
C GLU A 415 -55.42 -38.43 -14.59
N VAL A 416 -56.20 -37.35 -14.39
CA VAL A 416 -57.65 -37.47 -14.21
C VAL A 416 -58.31 -38.06 -15.45
N VAL A 417 -57.92 -37.64 -16.66
CA VAL A 417 -58.45 -38.20 -17.91
C VAL A 417 -58.11 -39.69 -18.05
N LEU A 418 -56.86 -40.07 -17.76
CA LEU A 418 -56.39 -41.45 -17.88
C LEU A 418 -57.04 -42.36 -16.81
N SER A 419 -57.25 -41.86 -15.60
CA SER A 419 -58.02 -42.55 -14.54
C SER A 419 -59.45 -42.85 -14.98
N GLY A 420 -60.05 -41.92 -15.74
CA GLY A 420 -61.36 -42.06 -16.32
C GLY A 420 -61.44 -43.13 -17.41
N ALA A 421 -60.44 -43.17 -18.30
CA ALA A 421 -60.33 -44.20 -19.33
C ALA A 421 -60.19 -45.60 -18.71
N ILE A 422 -59.31 -45.75 -17.71
CA ILE A 422 -59.12 -47.02 -16.98
C ILE A 422 -60.42 -47.44 -16.27
N ALA A 423 -61.16 -46.49 -15.67
CA ALA A 423 -62.45 -46.79 -15.05
C ALA A 423 -63.45 -47.38 -16.06
N PHE A 424 -63.47 -46.80 -17.26
CA PHE A 424 -64.35 -47.23 -18.34
C PHE A 424 -63.93 -48.60 -18.90
N ASP A 425 -62.63 -48.86 -19.01
CA ASP A 425 -62.10 -50.17 -19.41
C ASP A 425 -62.41 -51.26 -18.37
N ILE A 426 -62.33 -50.95 -17.07
CA ILE A 426 -62.76 -51.86 -15.99
C ILE A 426 -64.27 -52.12 -16.09
N LEU A 427 -65.07 -51.09 -16.36
CA LEU A 427 -66.51 -51.25 -16.55
C LEU A 427 -66.81 -52.14 -17.75
N LEU A 428 -66.13 -51.92 -18.88
CA LEU A 428 -66.22 -52.78 -20.07
C LEU A 428 -65.78 -54.22 -19.78
N LEU A 429 -64.75 -54.44 -18.97
CA LEU A 429 -64.34 -55.78 -18.53
C LEU A 429 -65.46 -56.49 -17.77
N PHE A 430 -66.17 -55.78 -16.89
CA PHE A 430 -67.30 -56.32 -16.13
C PHE A 430 -68.58 -56.48 -16.97
N VAL A 431 -68.78 -55.65 -18.00
CA VAL A 431 -70.00 -55.61 -18.82
C VAL A 431 -69.89 -56.42 -20.12
N GLY A 432 -68.68 -56.70 -20.62
CA GLY A 432 -68.50 -57.24 -21.97
C GLY A 432 -67.19 -58.01 -22.20
N GLN A 433 -67.21 -59.30 -21.83
CA GLN A 433 -66.64 -60.43 -22.61
C GLN A 433 -66.98 -61.80 -22.01
N TYR A 434 -67.52 -61.84 -20.79
CA TYR A 434 -68.15 -63.04 -20.23
C TYR A 434 -69.67 -62.86 -20.21
N GLU A 435 -70.41 -63.66 -20.97
CA GLU A 435 -71.87 -63.73 -20.90
C GLU A 435 -72.27 -64.32 -19.54
N TRP A 436 -72.51 -63.48 -18.53
CA TRP A 436 -73.08 -63.94 -17.26
C TRP A 436 -74.60 -64.10 -17.44
N PRO A 437 -75.15 -65.33 -17.46
CA PRO A 437 -76.56 -65.58 -17.79
C PRO A 437 -77.55 -64.98 -16.78
N LEU A 438 -77.08 -64.69 -15.56
CA LEU A 438 -77.86 -64.10 -14.47
C LEU A 438 -78.21 -62.62 -14.68
N LEU A 439 -77.49 -61.93 -15.59
CA LEU A 439 -77.65 -60.50 -15.86
C LEU A 439 -78.55 -60.22 -17.06
N LYS A 440 -78.77 -61.21 -17.93
CA LYS A 440 -79.57 -61.07 -19.16
C LYS A 440 -81.05 -60.80 -18.85
N THR A 441 -81.58 -61.37 -17.77
CA THR A 441 -82.96 -61.16 -17.30
C THR A 441 -83.22 -59.76 -16.75
N TRP A 442 -82.18 -59.02 -16.36
CA TRP A 442 -82.32 -57.66 -15.83
C TRP A 442 -82.26 -56.59 -16.92
N ILE A 443 -81.76 -56.89 -18.12
CA ILE A 443 -81.42 -55.89 -19.14
C ILE A 443 -82.57 -55.61 -20.11
N GLU A 444 -83.45 -56.57 -20.39
CA GLU A 444 -84.46 -56.44 -21.46
C GLU A 444 -85.77 -55.72 -21.07
N GLY A 445 -85.90 -55.21 -19.83
CA GLY A 445 -87.22 -54.80 -19.30
C GLY A 445 -87.56 -53.31 -19.19
N SER A 446 -86.62 -52.35 -19.11
CA SER A 446 -86.99 -50.93 -18.92
C SER A 446 -85.87 -49.92 -19.20
N ASN A 447 -86.24 -48.72 -19.68
CA ASN A 447 -85.35 -47.55 -19.82
C ASN A 447 -84.72 -47.08 -18.49
N LEU A 448 -85.21 -47.55 -17.33
CA LEU A 448 -84.62 -47.32 -16.01
C LEU A 448 -83.27 -48.05 -15.84
N ASN A 449 -83.03 -49.12 -16.60
CA ASN A 449 -81.78 -49.90 -16.52
C ASN A 449 -80.58 -49.14 -17.10
N LEU A 450 -80.79 -48.31 -18.12
CA LEU A 450 -79.74 -47.46 -18.67
C LEU A 450 -79.27 -46.42 -17.62
N LEU A 451 -80.21 -45.87 -16.85
CA LEU A 451 -79.91 -44.94 -15.76
C LEU A 451 -79.18 -45.62 -14.60
N ILE A 452 -79.56 -46.85 -14.24
CA ILE A 452 -78.89 -47.61 -13.19
C ILE A 452 -77.43 -47.92 -13.61
N TRP A 453 -77.21 -48.39 -14.84
CA TRP A 453 -75.87 -48.63 -15.34
C TRP A 453 -75.05 -47.36 -15.53
N ALA A 454 -75.68 -46.24 -15.91
CA ALA A 454 -75.03 -44.92 -15.92
C ALA A 454 -74.64 -44.48 -14.51
N THR A 455 -75.49 -44.70 -13.50
CA THR A 455 -75.14 -44.38 -12.10
C THR A 455 -74.01 -45.27 -11.58
N VAL A 456 -74.01 -46.57 -11.91
CA VAL A 456 -72.93 -47.49 -11.57
C VAL A 456 -71.63 -47.04 -12.23
N GLY A 457 -71.65 -46.68 -13.51
CA GLY A 457 -70.47 -46.20 -14.22
C GLY A 457 -69.92 -44.89 -13.69
N ILE A 458 -70.80 -43.94 -13.35
CA ILE A 458 -70.42 -42.68 -12.70
C ILE A 458 -69.82 -42.95 -11.31
N THR A 459 -70.43 -43.83 -10.51
CA THR A 459 -69.88 -44.18 -9.18
C THR A 459 -68.54 -44.88 -9.28
N LEU A 460 -68.36 -45.80 -10.24
CA LEU A 460 -67.10 -46.48 -10.49
C LEU A 460 -66.02 -45.47 -10.90
N PHE A 461 -66.35 -44.54 -11.81
CA PHE A 461 -65.46 -43.45 -12.21
C PHE A 461 -65.01 -42.57 -11.04
N PHE A 462 -65.93 -42.20 -10.14
CA PHE A 462 -65.56 -41.44 -8.94
C PHE A 462 -64.68 -42.24 -7.98
N ILE A 463 -64.93 -43.55 -7.83
CA ILE A 463 -64.14 -44.41 -6.95
C ILE A 463 -62.73 -44.64 -7.51
N THR A 464 -62.60 -44.94 -8.80
CA THR A 464 -61.29 -45.14 -9.45
C THR A 464 -60.52 -43.84 -9.57
N GLY A 465 -61.19 -42.74 -9.91
CA GLY A 465 -60.60 -41.40 -9.95
C GLY A 465 -60.11 -40.97 -8.57
N TRP A 466 -60.92 -41.16 -7.51
CA TRP A 466 -60.49 -40.87 -6.15
C TRP A 466 -59.36 -41.79 -5.68
N GLY A 467 -59.40 -43.07 -6.03
CA GLY A 467 -58.35 -44.04 -5.73
C GLY A 467 -57.01 -43.69 -6.37
N ILE A 468 -57.02 -43.30 -7.64
CA ILE A 468 -55.83 -42.88 -8.38
C ILE A 468 -55.29 -41.55 -7.82
N LEU A 469 -56.15 -40.55 -7.60
CA LEU A 469 -55.72 -39.29 -6.97
C LEU A 469 -55.11 -39.48 -5.57
N LYS A 470 -55.68 -40.39 -4.78
CA LYS A 470 -55.15 -40.71 -3.45
C LYS A 470 -53.84 -41.50 -3.52
N LEU A 471 -53.71 -42.41 -4.49
CA LEU A 471 -52.47 -43.15 -4.74
C LEU A 471 -51.37 -42.20 -5.20
N ILE A 472 -51.69 -41.25 -6.08
CA ILE A 472 -50.76 -40.24 -6.56
C ILE A 472 -50.36 -39.31 -5.43
N LYS A 473 -51.29 -38.78 -4.64
CA LYS A 473 -50.93 -37.98 -3.45
C LYS A 473 -50.04 -38.76 -2.47
N HIS A 474 -50.30 -40.06 -2.31
CA HIS A 474 -49.45 -40.93 -1.51
C HIS A 474 -48.07 -41.17 -2.15
N LEU A 475 -47.98 -41.22 -3.49
CA LEU A 475 -46.73 -41.32 -4.24
C LEU A 475 -45.98 -39.98 -4.30
N GLU A 476 -46.66 -38.84 -4.31
CA GLU A 476 -46.10 -37.48 -4.20
C GLU A 476 -45.54 -37.25 -2.80
N GLU A 477 -46.29 -37.62 -1.76
CA GLU A 477 -45.81 -37.62 -0.37
C GLU A 477 -44.62 -38.59 -0.16
N LYS A 478 -44.47 -39.58 -1.05
CA LYS A 478 -43.36 -40.54 -1.08
C LYS A 478 -42.28 -40.18 -2.11
N SER A 479 -42.53 -39.20 -2.99
CA SER A 479 -41.57 -38.70 -3.96
C SER A 479 -40.69 -37.71 -3.22
N GLU A 480 -39.39 -38.02 -3.16
CA GLU A 480 -38.45 -37.18 -2.44
C GLU A 480 -38.18 -35.90 -3.24
N PRO A 481 -38.10 -34.73 -2.60
CA PRO A 481 -37.86 -33.46 -3.29
C PRO A 481 -36.51 -33.48 -4.00
N ASN A 482 -36.46 -33.08 -5.27
CA ASN A 482 -35.20 -32.94 -6.01
C ASN A 482 -34.27 -31.96 -5.31
N LEU A 483 -33.04 -32.38 -5.03
CA LEU A 483 -32.03 -31.53 -4.42
C LEU A 483 -31.22 -30.84 -5.52
N ARG A 484 -31.42 -29.52 -5.66
CA ARG A 484 -30.57 -28.68 -6.51
C ARG A 484 -29.54 -27.95 -5.66
N VAL A 485 -28.28 -28.21 -5.96
CA VAL A 485 -27.13 -27.53 -5.34
C VAL A 485 -26.46 -26.69 -6.41
N SER A 486 -26.39 -25.37 -6.21
CA SER A 486 -25.64 -24.46 -7.07
C SER A 486 -24.45 -23.92 -6.29
N LEU A 487 -23.24 -24.19 -6.78
CA LEU A 487 -21.98 -23.76 -6.18
C LEU A 487 -21.38 -22.67 -7.05
N LYS A 488 -21.28 -21.46 -6.50
CA LYS A 488 -20.49 -20.38 -7.11
C LYS A 488 -19.05 -20.52 -6.63
N ILE A 489 -18.13 -20.74 -7.55
CA ILE A 489 -16.72 -21.01 -7.22
C ILE A 489 -15.89 -19.76 -7.46
N GLY A 490 -16.05 -19.10 -8.62
CA GLY A 490 -15.37 -17.85 -8.93
C GLY A 490 -13.85 -17.93 -8.86
N SER A 491 -13.25 -19.09 -9.17
CA SER A 491 -11.80 -19.32 -9.08
C SER A 491 -11.17 -19.48 -10.46
N PRO A 492 -9.90 -19.07 -10.64
CA PRO A 492 -9.14 -19.43 -11.84
C PRO A 492 -8.97 -20.95 -11.94
N TYR A 493 -9.03 -21.50 -13.15
CA TYR A 493 -8.83 -22.94 -13.40
C TYR A 493 -7.63 -23.21 -14.32
N ASN A 494 -7.06 -24.42 -14.21
CA ASN A 494 -6.02 -24.87 -15.13
C ASN A 494 -6.62 -25.42 -16.43
N VAL A 495 -6.32 -24.78 -17.56
CA VAL A 495 -6.90 -25.10 -18.88
C VAL A 495 -6.60 -26.52 -19.35
N GLU A 496 -5.37 -26.99 -19.21
CA GLU A 496 -4.96 -28.32 -19.68
C GLU A 496 -5.65 -29.43 -18.86
N LYS A 497 -5.64 -29.28 -17.53
CA LYS A 497 -6.26 -30.26 -16.62
C LYS A 497 -7.78 -30.26 -16.69
N LEU A 498 -8.40 -29.11 -16.93
CA LEU A 498 -9.85 -29.04 -17.13
C LEU A 498 -10.25 -29.75 -18.43
N THR A 499 -9.45 -29.62 -19.48
CA THR A 499 -9.72 -30.28 -20.77
C THR A 499 -9.63 -31.81 -20.61
N GLU A 500 -8.58 -32.31 -19.94
CA GLU A 500 -8.43 -33.73 -19.60
C GLU A 500 -9.57 -34.24 -18.70
N TYR A 501 -9.99 -33.41 -17.73
CA TYR A 501 -11.11 -33.73 -16.86
C TYR A 501 -12.45 -33.84 -17.61
N ILE A 502 -12.74 -32.90 -18.52
CA ILE A 502 -13.98 -32.92 -19.31
C ILE A 502 -13.98 -34.09 -20.31
N GLU A 503 -12.84 -34.42 -20.93
CA GLU A 503 -12.69 -35.56 -21.84
C GLU A 503 -12.92 -36.92 -21.15
N SER A 504 -12.64 -36.99 -19.84
CA SER A 504 -12.89 -38.20 -19.03
C SER A 504 -14.37 -38.45 -18.71
N LYS A 505 -15.27 -37.49 -18.98
CA LYS A 505 -16.70 -37.53 -18.59
C LYS A 505 -17.63 -37.71 -19.80
N PRO A 506 -18.78 -38.39 -19.63
CA PRO A 506 -19.75 -38.59 -20.71
C PRO A 506 -20.63 -37.35 -20.95
N VAL A 507 -20.06 -36.31 -21.57
CA VAL A 507 -20.75 -35.03 -21.83
C VAL A 507 -21.94 -35.21 -22.78
N LYS A 508 -23.14 -34.88 -22.31
CA LYS A 508 -24.40 -34.98 -23.07
C LYS A 508 -24.75 -33.71 -23.85
N GLN A 509 -24.42 -32.54 -23.30
CA GLN A 509 -24.77 -31.25 -23.90
C GLN A 509 -23.66 -30.23 -23.70
N GLN A 510 -23.34 -29.51 -24.78
CA GLN A 510 -22.42 -28.37 -24.79
C GLN A 510 -23.13 -27.16 -25.37
N GLN A 511 -23.16 -26.06 -24.63
CA GLN A 511 -23.76 -24.81 -25.09
C GLN A 511 -22.79 -23.66 -24.84
N MET A 512 -22.57 -22.83 -25.87
CA MET A 512 -21.76 -21.62 -25.75
C MET A 512 -22.68 -20.41 -25.80
N VAL A 513 -22.61 -19.57 -24.76
CA VAL A 513 -23.33 -18.30 -24.69
C VAL A 513 -22.31 -17.17 -24.69
N VAL A 514 -22.28 -16.41 -25.79
CA VAL A 514 -21.44 -15.22 -25.91
C VAL A 514 -22.21 -14.03 -25.35
N ARG A 515 -21.74 -13.44 -24.25
CA ARG A 515 -22.30 -12.21 -23.66
C ARG A 515 -21.24 -11.12 -23.73
N ALA A 516 -21.63 -9.86 -23.96
CA ALA A 516 -20.72 -8.73 -24.22
C ALA A 516 -19.50 -8.70 -23.26
N GLY A 517 -18.35 -9.20 -23.73
CA GLY A 517 -17.08 -9.27 -22.99
C GLY A 517 -16.68 -10.63 -22.38
N SER A 518 -17.58 -11.60 -22.27
CA SER A 518 -17.31 -12.95 -21.71
C SER A 518 -17.79 -14.07 -22.63
N ARG A 519 -17.03 -15.17 -22.70
CA ARG A 519 -17.42 -16.37 -23.45
C ARG A 519 -17.71 -17.49 -22.46
N VAL A 520 -18.99 -17.61 -22.09
CA VAL A 520 -19.42 -18.62 -21.13
C VAL A 520 -19.75 -19.92 -21.85
N HIS A 521 -19.03 -20.97 -21.51
CA HIS A 521 -19.28 -22.34 -21.94
C HIS A 521 -19.95 -23.13 -20.83
N GLU A 522 -21.04 -23.81 -21.20
CA GLU A 522 -21.77 -24.74 -20.35
C GLU A 522 -21.50 -26.18 -20.81
N TYR A 523 -21.04 -27.02 -19.89
CA TYR A 523 -20.87 -28.46 -20.08
C TYR A 523 -21.84 -29.20 -19.16
N SER A 524 -22.70 -30.06 -19.71
CA SER A 524 -23.64 -30.87 -18.94
C SER A 524 -23.43 -32.36 -19.17
N TRP A 525 -23.34 -33.13 -18.09
CA TRP A 525 -23.19 -34.59 -18.13
C TRP A 525 -23.92 -35.24 -16.94
N ASP A 526 -24.23 -36.53 -17.09
CA ASP A 526 -24.76 -37.35 -16.01
C ASP A 526 -23.64 -38.23 -15.44
N ASP A 527 -23.55 -38.31 -14.12
CA ASP A 527 -22.51 -39.07 -13.42
C ASP A 527 -23.06 -40.45 -13.06
N ASP A 528 -22.66 -41.48 -13.81
CA ASP A 528 -23.15 -42.86 -13.68
C ASP A 528 -22.60 -43.57 -12.41
N ASP A 529 -21.68 -42.96 -11.67
CA ASP A 529 -21.11 -43.52 -10.43
C ASP A 529 -22.07 -43.41 -9.23
N THR A 530 -23.04 -44.32 -9.21
CA THR A 530 -24.02 -44.45 -8.11
C THR A 530 -23.37 -44.71 -6.74
N SER A 531 -22.13 -45.21 -6.67
CA SER A 531 -21.45 -45.48 -5.39
C SER A 531 -20.93 -44.19 -4.72
N LYS A 532 -20.40 -43.26 -5.54
CA LYS A 532 -19.97 -41.92 -5.15
C LYS A 532 -21.12 -41.06 -4.63
N TRP A 533 -22.30 -41.23 -5.23
CA TRP A 533 -23.51 -40.48 -4.91
C TRP A 533 -24.48 -41.23 -3.99
N LEU A 534 -23.99 -42.21 -3.21
CA LEU A 534 -24.76 -42.96 -2.19
C LEU A 534 -26.06 -43.60 -2.73
N GLY A 535 -26.06 -44.00 -3.99
CA GLY A 535 -27.16 -44.66 -4.70
C GLY A 535 -28.07 -43.75 -5.51
N ASN A 536 -27.74 -42.45 -5.66
CA ASN A 536 -28.58 -41.49 -6.39
C ASN A 536 -28.03 -41.19 -7.79
N GLU A 537 -28.92 -40.91 -8.74
CA GLU A 537 -28.59 -40.43 -10.09
C GLU A 537 -28.40 -38.91 -10.07
N VAL A 538 -27.34 -38.44 -10.73
CA VAL A 538 -26.89 -37.04 -10.64
C VAL A 538 -26.59 -36.45 -12.01
N SER A 539 -27.19 -35.30 -12.30
CA SER A 539 -26.89 -34.47 -13.46
C SER A 539 -26.08 -33.24 -13.03
N ILE A 540 -24.96 -32.99 -13.71
CA ILE A 540 -24.00 -31.93 -13.39
C ILE A 540 -23.87 -30.98 -14.58
N SER A 541 -23.99 -29.67 -14.32
CA SER A 541 -23.79 -28.61 -15.32
C SER A 541 -22.73 -27.62 -14.83
N MET A 542 -21.68 -27.42 -15.62
CA MET A 542 -20.52 -26.60 -15.29
C MET A 542 -20.43 -25.38 -16.21
N TYR A 543 -20.27 -24.19 -15.63
CA TYR A 543 -20.15 -22.91 -16.35
C TYR A 543 -18.74 -22.34 -16.23
N ILE A 544 -18.10 -22.10 -17.38
CA ILE A 544 -16.72 -21.66 -17.49
C ILE A 544 -16.62 -20.41 -18.36
N ASP A 545 -15.86 -19.41 -17.95
CA ASP A 545 -15.46 -18.31 -18.83
C ASP A 545 -14.11 -18.63 -19.51
N GLN A 546 -14.14 -18.77 -20.83
CA GLN A 546 -12.95 -19.07 -21.63
C GLN A 546 -12.05 -17.84 -21.87
N MET A 547 -12.57 -16.61 -21.78
CA MET A 547 -11.77 -15.41 -22.05
C MET A 547 -10.88 -15.05 -20.85
N HIS A 548 -11.37 -15.31 -19.64
CA HIS A 548 -10.69 -14.95 -18.38
C HIS A 548 -10.17 -16.18 -17.60
N ASN A 549 -10.28 -17.39 -18.15
CA ASN A 549 -9.89 -18.66 -17.50
C ASN A 549 -10.47 -18.84 -16.08
N MET A 550 -11.75 -18.49 -15.89
CA MET A 550 -12.43 -18.59 -14.61
C MET A 550 -13.55 -19.63 -14.62
N LEU A 551 -13.62 -20.43 -13.56
CA LEU A 551 -14.70 -21.36 -13.29
C LEU A 551 -15.78 -20.62 -12.50
N LEU A 552 -16.93 -20.37 -13.13
CA LEU A 552 -17.96 -19.49 -12.59
C LEU A 552 -18.84 -20.24 -11.58
N ALA A 553 -19.47 -21.32 -12.02
CA ALA A 553 -20.40 -22.07 -11.19
C ALA A 553 -20.53 -23.53 -11.64
N ILE A 554 -20.95 -24.39 -10.70
CA ILE A 554 -21.35 -25.76 -10.96
C ILE A 554 -22.72 -25.99 -10.32
N ASN A 555 -23.67 -26.43 -11.13
CA ASN A 555 -25.00 -26.82 -10.72
C ASN A 555 -25.09 -28.33 -10.71
N VAL A 556 -25.60 -28.89 -9.62
CA VAL A 556 -25.82 -30.32 -9.47
C VAL A 556 -27.26 -30.55 -9.11
N ASN A 557 -27.91 -31.40 -9.89
CA ASN A 557 -29.30 -31.80 -9.69
C ASN A 557 -29.32 -33.30 -9.38
N ILE A 558 -29.74 -33.63 -8.16
CA ILE A 558 -29.83 -35.00 -7.65
C ILE A 558 -31.32 -35.37 -7.61
N ASP A 559 -31.68 -36.41 -8.34
CA ASP A 559 -33.03 -36.94 -8.35
C ASP A 559 -33.19 -37.95 -7.19
N SER A 560 -34.17 -37.74 -6.31
CA SER A 560 -34.48 -38.55 -5.11
C SER A 560 -33.35 -38.65 -4.04
N PRO A 561 -33.06 -37.58 -3.28
CA PRO A 561 -31.97 -37.52 -2.30
C PRO A 561 -32.28 -38.29 -1.00
N SER A 562 -32.25 -39.62 -1.03
CA SER A 562 -32.61 -40.41 0.16
C SER A 562 -31.56 -40.36 1.29
N LYS A 563 -30.31 -39.99 0.97
CA LYS A 563 -29.13 -40.14 1.88
C LYS A 563 -28.07 -39.03 1.84
N ILE A 564 -28.19 -38.01 0.99
CA ILE A 564 -27.17 -36.96 0.79
C ILE A 564 -27.68 -35.60 1.24
N SER A 565 -26.89 -34.90 2.05
CA SER A 565 -27.12 -33.47 2.36
C SER A 565 -26.43 -32.54 1.36
N THR A 566 -26.92 -31.30 1.23
CA THR A 566 -26.35 -30.25 0.37
C THR A 566 -24.85 -30.05 0.59
N LYS A 567 -24.40 -30.06 1.85
CA LYS A 567 -22.99 -29.91 2.24
C LYS A 567 -22.12 -31.12 1.85
N GLN A 568 -22.70 -32.31 1.78
CA GLN A 568 -21.96 -33.51 1.36
C GLN A 568 -21.81 -33.55 -0.16
N ALA A 569 -22.86 -33.21 -0.91
CA ALA A 569 -22.80 -33.09 -2.36
C ALA A 569 -21.76 -32.03 -2.80
N SER A 570 -21.75 -30.87 -2.14
CA SER A 570 -20.77 -29.83 -2.44
C SER A 570 -19.34 -30.23 -2.11
N LYS A 571 -19.13 -30.95 -1.01
CA LYS A 571 -17.82 -31.45 -0.60
C LYS A 571 -17.27 -32.47 -1.60
N ILE A 572 -18.09 -33.41 -2.06
CA ILE A 572 -17.68 -34.43 -3.04
C ILE A 572 -17.13 -33.77 -4.32
N LEU A 573 -17.82 -32.75 -4.84
CA LEU A 573 -17.42 -32.05 -6.08
C LEU A 573 -16.15 -31.21 -5.91
N ILE A 574 -16.06 -30.45 -4.82
CA ILE A 574 -14.88 -29.61 -4.58
C ILE A 574 -13.65 -30.49 -4.39
N THR A 575 -13.77 -31.60 -3.66
CA THR A 575 -12.68 -32.57 -3.51
C THR A 575 -12.32 -33.24 -4.85
N GLU A 576 -13.28 -33.55 -5.71
CA GLU A 576 -13.00 -34.09 -7.05
C GLU A 576 -12.24 -33.11 -7.94
N LEU A 577 -12.64 -31.83 -7.97
CA LEU A 577 -11.97 -30.79 -8.75
C LEU A 577 -10.56 -30.48 -8.25
N ILE A 578 -10.34 -30.56 -6.93
CA ILE A 578 -9.02 -30.42 -6.33
C ILE A 578 -8.14 -31.62 -6.67
N ASN A 579 -8.67 -32.84 -6.60
CA ASN A 579 -7.95 -34.07 -6.95
C ASN A 579 -7.59 -34.11 -8.45
N ALA A 580 -8.48 -33.63 -9.31
CA ALA A 580 -8.22 -33.45 -10.73
C ALA A 580 -7.25 -32.27 -11.02
N GLY A 581 -6.92 -31.45 -10.02
CA GLY A 581 -6.03 -30.30 -10.14
C GLY A 581 -6.59 -29.16 -10.99
N VAL A 582 -7.92 -29.11 -11.16
CA VAL A 582 -8.63 -28.08 -11.92
C VAL A 582 -8.68 -26.77 -11.12
N VAL A 583 -8.80 -26.86 -9.80
CA VAL A 583 -8.94 -25.73 -8.87
C VAL A 583 -7.90 -25.84 -7.74
N SER A 584 -7.41 -24.70 -7.22
CA SER A 584 -6.43 -24.67 -6.12
C SER A 584 -7.03 -25.13 -4.78
N LYS A 585 -6.18 -25.59 -3.85
CA LYS A 585 -6.60 -26.05 -2.51
C LYS A 585 -7.26 -24.96 -1.66
N GLU A 586 -7.06 -23.68 -1.98
CA GLU A 586 -7.66 -22.55 -1.27
C GLU A 586 -9.19 -22.47 -1.45
N SER A 587 -9.72 -23.08 -2.50
CA SER A 587 -11.16 -23.15 -2.79
C SER A 587 -11.94 -24.08 -1.85
N GLU A 588 -11.27 -24.84 -0.96
CA GLU A 588 -11.96 -25.55 0.14
C GLU A 588 -12.67 -24.59 1.11
N ASN A 589 -12.20 -23.33 1.20
CA ASN A 589 -12.83 -22.31 2.05
C ASN A 589 -14.26 -21.94 1.61
N ILE A 590 -14.65 -22.26 0.38
CA ILE A 590 -15.99 -22.02 -0.18
C ILE A 590 -17.05 -22.95 0.45
N LEU A 591 -16.62 -24.03 1.13
CA LEU A 591 -17.50 -24.97 1.83
C LEU A 591 -17.94 -24.54 3.24
N ASN A 592 -17.27 -23.52 3.82
CA ASN A 592 -17.59 -22.96 5.14
C ASN A 592 -18.56 -21.79 5.00
#